data_AF-A0AAJ1PZ85-F1
#
_entry.id   AF-A0AAJ1PZ85-F1
#
_cell.length_a   1.000
_cell.length_b   1.000
_cell.length_c   1.000
_cell.angle_alpha   90.00
_cell.angle_beta   90.00
_cell.angle_gamma   90.00
#
_symmetry.space_group_name_H-M   'P 1'
#
loop_
_entity.id
_entity.type
_entity.pdbx_description
1 polymer ?
#
loop_
_entity_poly.entity_id
_entity_poly.type
_entity_poly.pdbx_seq_one_letter_code
_entity_poly.pdbx_strand_id
1 'polypeptide(L)' 'MMTVEVARDRGWWIAHLAYAGQTYRTQGHTLRELREMIDDLFSFVCEDEGESGSATATFRLRLVPLRRY' A
#
# COMPACT_ATOMS: atom_id res chain seq x y z
N MET A 1 10.39 7.68 -4.50
CA MET A 1 9.56 6.71 -5.26
C MET A 1 9.52 5.40 -4.49
N MET A 2 8.33 4.97 -4.09
CA MET A 2 8.15 3.82 -3.20
C MET A 2 7.71 2.57 -3.97
N THR A 3 8.13 1.38 -3.53
CA THR A 3 7.65 0.11 -4.11
C THR A 3 6.69 -0.54 -3.13
N VAL A 4 5.49 -0.88 -3.60
CA VAL A 4 4.48 -1.62 -2.82
C VAL A 4 4.46 -3.04 -3.35
N GLU A 5 4.67 -4.00 -2.46
CA GLU A 5 4.57 -5.41 -2.83
C GLU A 5 3.12 -5.83 -2.78
N VAL A 6 2.61 -6.37 -3.89
CA VAL A 6 1.21 -6.77 -4.03
C VAL A 6 1.12 -8.25 -4.37
N ALA A 7 0.30 -8.97 -3.63
CA ALA A 7 -0.01 -10.37 -3.84
C ALA A 7 -1.51 -10.55 -4.12
N ARG A 8 -1.88 -11.62 -4.81
CA ARG A 8 -3.30 -11.98 -5.03
C ARG A 8 -3.64 -13.28 -4.35
N ASP A 9 -4.44 -13.22 -3.28
CA ASP A 9 -4.89 -14.39 -2.51
C ASP A 9 -6.40 -14.59 -2.60
N ARG A 10 -6.85 -15.74 -3.10
CA ARG A 10 -8.28 -16.16 -3.05
C ARG A 10 -9.29 -15.08 -3.46
N GLY A 11 -8.96 -14.26 -4.47
CA GLY A 11 -9.83 -13.18 -4.96
C GLY A 11 -9.61 -11.81 -4.31
N TRP A 12 -8.70 -11.72 -3.35
CA TRP A 12 -8.23 -10.50 -2.74
C TRP A 12 -6.87 -10.08 -3.30
N TRP A 13 -6.66 -8.79 -3.39
CA TRP A 13 -5.35 -8.17 -3.54
C TRP A 13 -4.87 -7.73 -2.17
N ILE A 14 -3.62 -8.05 -1.84
CA ILE A 14 -3.00 -7.73 -0.56
C ILE A 14 -1.75 -6.92 -0.87
N ALA A 15 -1.63 -5.74 -0.28
CA ALA A 15 -0.45 -4.89 -0.37
C ALA A 15 0.31 -4.85 0.95
N HIS A 16 1.63 -4.90 0.85
CA HIS A 16 2.55 -4.59 1.93
C HIS A 16 3.34 -3.33 1.58
N LEU A 17 3.34 -2.39 2.50
CA LEU A 17 3.95 -1.07 2.37
C LEU A 17 4.96 -0.87 3.50
N ALA A 18 6.25 -0.75 3.19
CA ALA A 18 7.28 -0.50 4.19
C ALA A 18 7.71 0.98 4.21
N TYR A 19 7.11 1.79 5.09
CA TYR A 19 7.35 3.24 5.18
C TYR A 19 7.77 3.64 6.60
N ALA A 20 8.71 4.59 6.72
CA ALA A 20 9.21 5.10 8.00
C ALA A 20 9.63 4.02 9.01
N GLY A 21 10.21 2.91 8.54
CA GLY A 21 10.62 1.78 9.39
C GLY A 21 9.46 0.91 9.89
N GLN A 22 8.23 1.21 9.51
CA GLN A 22 7.03 0.41 9.81
C GLN A 22 6.55 -0.31 8.55
N THR A 23 5.92 -1.47 8.75
CA THR A 23 5.26 -2.20 7.66
C THR A 23 3.76 -2.12 7.85
N TYR A 24 3.09 -1.51 6.89
CA TYR A 24 1.65 -1.43 6.82
C TYR A 24 1.12 -2.48 5.85
N ARG A 25 -0.08 -2.97 6.14
CA ARG A 25 -0.76 -3.96 5.32
C ARG A 25 -2.16 -3.46 4.99
N THR A 26 -2.52 -3.53 3.72
CA THR A 26 -3.89 -3.25 3.26
C THR A 26 -4.33 -4.26 2.21
N GLN A 27 -5.64 -4.35 1.98
CA GLN A 27 -6.22 -5.31 1.04
C GLN A 27 -7.49 -4.76 0.39
N GLY A 28 -7.80 -5.25 -0.81
CA GLY A 28 -9.01 -4.90 -1.55
C GLY A 28 -9.41 -6.04 -2.50
N HIS A 29 -10.66 -6.08 -2.95
CA HIS A 29 -11.11 -7.09 -3.91
C HIS A 29 -10.66 -6.77 -5.33
N THR A 30 -10.46 -5.49 -5.62
CA THR A 30 -9.94 -4.99 -6.90
C THR A 30 -8.63 -4.22 -6.71
N LEU A 31 -7.86 -4.07 -7.79
CA LEU A 31 -6.67 -3.22 -7.78
C LEU A 31 -7.01 -1.74 -7.55
N ARG A 32 -8.23 -1.32 -7.93
CA ARG A 32 -8.72 0.04 -7.71
C ARG A 32 -8.96 0.30 -6.23
N GLU A 33 -9.69 -0.58 -5.56
CA GLU A 33 -9.91 -0.50 -4.12
C GLU A 33 -8.58 -0.56 -3.35
N LEU A 34 -7.68 -1.46 -3.75
CA LEU A 34 -6.36 -1.54 -3.14
C LEU A 34 -5.58 -0.22 -3.28
N ARG A 35 -5.65 0.42 -4.45
CA ARG A 35 -5.06 1.75 -4.69
C ARG A 35 -5.67 2.79 -3.76
N GLU A 36 -7.00 2.88 -3.72
CA GLU A 36 -7.73 3.83 -2.86
C GLU A 36 -7.32 3.65 -1.38
N MET A 37 -7.20 2.40 -0.92
CA MET A 37 -6.75 2.09 0.44
C MET A 37 -5.26 2.41 0.69
N ILE A 38 -4.40 2.29 -0.31
CA ILE A 38 -2.98 2.68 -0.19
C ILE A 38 -2.87 4.20 -0.11
N ASP A 39 -3.60 4.93 -0.96
CA ASP A 39 -3.62 6.40 -0.95
C ASP A 39 -4.15 6.95 0.39
N ASP A 40 -5.22 6.36 0.94
CA ASP A 40 -5.77 6.73 2.27
C ASP A 40 -4.76 6.48 3.40
N LEU A 41 -4.12 5.30 3.39
CA LEU A 41 -3.08 4.94 4.34
C LEU A 41 -1.87 5.89 4.26
N PHE A 42 -1.47 6.28 3.05
CA PHE A 42 -0.38 7.25 2.87
C PHE A 42 -0.77 8.63 3.40
N SER A 43 -2.00 9.10 3.15
CA SER A 43 -2.48 10.36 3.71
C SER A 43 -2.37 10.33 5.23
N PHE A 44 -2.90 9.28 5.86
CA PHE A 44 -2.84 9.13 7.31
C PHE A 44 -1.41 9.17 7.85
N VAL A 45 -0.48 8.45 7.22
CA VAL A 45 0.93 8.37 7.66
C VAL A 45 1.68 9.68 7.40
N CYS A 46 1.43 10.36 6.28
CA CYS A 46 2.01 11.67 6.01
C CYS A 46 1.49 12.76 6.95
N GLU A 47 0.20 12.73 7.29
CA GLU A 47 -0.41 13.64 8.26
C GLU A 47 0.17 13.45 9.67
N ASP A 48 0.41 12.21 10.09
CA ASP A 48 1.04 11.87 11.38
C ASP A 48 2.49 12.38 11.48
N GLU A 49 3.26 12.32 10.39
CA GLU A 49 4.62 12.85 10.31
C GLU A 49 4.68 14.39 10.17
N GLY A 50 3.53 15.07 10.12
CA GLY A 50 3.45 16.52 9.98
C GLY A 50 3.70 17.04 8.57
N GLU A 51 3.81 16.16 7.56
CA GLU A 51 3.85 16.53 6.16
C GLU A 51 2.43 16.87 5.67
N SER A 52 2.00 18.10 5.99
CA SER A 52 0.74 18.68 5.51
C SER A 52 0.87 19.03 4.03
N GLY A 53 0.64 18.03 3.18
CA GLY A 53 0.53 18.20 1.74
C GLY A 53 -0.27 17.04 1.19
N SER A 54 -1.14 17.31 0.21
CA SER A 54 -1.81 16.28 -0.60
C SER A 54 -0.72 15.42 -1.28
N ALA A 55 -0.18 14.47 -0.53
CA ALA A 55 0.93 13.65 -0.95
C ALA A 55 0.34 12.62 -1.89
N THR A 56 0.27 12.97 -3.17
CA THR A 56 -0.01 11.98 -4.21
C THR A 56 1.16 11.02 -4.23
N ALA A 57 1.04 9.92 -3.49
CA ALA A 57 2.10 8.97 -3.33
C ALA A 57 2.38 8.33 -4.70
N THR A 58 3.54 8.63 -5.28
CA THR A 58 3.98 7.95 -6.50
C THR A 58 4.66 6.64 -6.12
N PHE A 59 3.92 5.55 -6.29
CA PHE A 59 4.41 4.21 -5.99
C PHE A 59 4.32 3.26 -7.18
N ARG A 60 5.24 2.30 -7.20
CA ARG A 60 5.26 1.20 -8.16
C ARG A 60 4.73 -0.05 -7.49
N LEU A 61 3.70 -0.65 -8.08
CA LEU A 61 3.20 -1.95 -7.66
C LEU A 61 4.13 -3.04 -8.21
N ARG A 62 4.67 -3.86 -7.31
CA ARG A 62 5.42 -5.06 -7.66
C ARG A 62 4.59 -6.27 -7.29
N LEU A 63 4.19 -7.03 -8.31
CA LEU A 63 3.44 -8.26 -8.11
C LEU A 63 4.41 -9.33 -7.57
N VAL A 64 4.09 -9.90 -6.41
CA VAL A 64 4.89 -10.94 -5.76
C VAL A 64 4.05 -12.21 -5.62
N PRO A 65 4.64 -13.39 -5.84
CA PRO A 65 3.94 -14.65 -5.58
C PRO A 65 3.65 -14.77 -4.08
N LEU A 66 2.45 -15.25 -3.73
CA LEU A 66 2.14 -15.62 -2.36
C LEU A 66 3.08 -16.73 -1.91
N ARG A 67 4.04 -16.38 -1.06
CA ARG A 67 4.75 -17.40 -0.30
C ARG A 67 3.76 -17.91 0.75
N ARG A 68 3.35 -19.18 0.60
CA ARG A 68 2.70 -19.94 1.67
C ARG A 68 3.69 -19.96 2.84
N TYR A 69 3.40 -19.17 3.88
CA TYR A 69 3.93 -19.42 5.22
C TYR A 69 3.07 -20.50 5.87
#